data_AF-A0A7C4V5Q1-F1
#
_entry.id   AF-A0A7C4V5Q1-F1
#
_cell.length_a   1.000
_cell.length_b   1.000
_cell.length_c   1.000
_cell.angle_alpha   90.00
_cell.angle_beta   90.00
_cell.angle_gamma   90.00
#
_symmetry.space_group_name_H-M   'P 1'
#
loop_
_entity.id
_entity.type
_entity.pdbx_description
1 polymer ?
#
loop_
_entity_poly.entity_id
_entity_poly.type
_entity_poly.pdbx_seq_one_letter_code
_entity_poly.pdbx_strand_id
1 'polypeptide(L)'
;MEHKPLLFIALSMLALAGCQPAAPPAPGDTTAPRVTAATPGDGAVGVSKNDAVVLTFSEPMDTAATEAAFELLAPDGTPLPVGFSWEDEDRRLVATPAAPLAYSPNASYLTYRYRLAATAKDPAGNPLAAAFEADFSTMRLLGFQIESEAARDGAVTSDGVVDAAGASAFLGDTDAASASRVFFSFPLDGLPAGTESVVSAELRLYAQSATGSPDDLQYRMGHLAYGELDAGDYAATEGENQPIFPHATGTWRFGVRGWVASDWDGGRARFQIRLRSSNDGDGTSDGYVLNTAESADNKPTLQVAVYAP
;
A
#
# COMPACT_ATOMS: atom_id res chain seq x y z
N MET A 1 -61.01 -70.01 64.07
CA MET A 1 -59.76 -69.31 64.39
C MET A 1 -59.55 -68.30 63.27
N GLU A 2 -60.34 -67.22 63.26
CA GLU A 2 -60.14 -65.95 63.97
C GLU A 2 -59.00 -65.10 63.39
N HIS A 3 -59.38 -63.95 62.82
CA HIS A 3 -58.79 -62.59 62.89
C HIS A 3 -59.07 -61.84 61.58
N LYS A 4 -60.10 -60.98 61.50
CA LYS A 4 -60.27 -59.58 61.98
C LYS A 4 -60.00 -58.57 60.83
N PRO A 5 -60.91 -57.61 60.55
CA PRO A 5 -60.91 -56.82 59.31
C PRO A 5 -60.08 -55.54 59.42
N LEU A 6 -59.53 -55.04 58.31
CA LEU A 6 -58.90 -53.71 58.25
C LEU A 6 -59.78 -52.70 57.49
N LEU A 7 -59.98 -51.58 58.17
CA LEU A 7 -60.75 -50.39 57.86
C LEU A 7 -59.91 -49.45 56.96
N PHE A 8 -60.42 -49.04 55.79
CA PHE A 8 -59.81 -47.99 54.97
C PHE A 8 -60.34 -46.61 55.41
N ILE A 9 -59.47 -45.79 55.99
CA ILE A 9 -59.73 -44.38 56.28
C ILE A 9 -59.24 -43.55 55.09
N ALA A 10 -60.14 -42.85 54.42
CA ALA A 10 -59.80 -41.86 53.40
C ALA A 10 -59.36 -40.56 54.09
N LEU A 11 -58.08 -40.21 53.95
CA LEU A 11 -57.51 -38.95 54.44
C LEU A 11 -57.68 -37.88 53.35
N SER A 12 -58.63 -36.97 53.56
CA SER A 12 -58.79 -35.78 52.72
C SER A 12 -57.72 -34.74 53.10
N MET A 13 -56.75 -34.52 52.21
CA MET A 13 -55.80 -33.41 52.32
C MET A 13 -56.48 -32.11 51.90
N LEU A 14 -56.77 -31.25 52.87
CA LEU A 14 -57.15 -29.86 52.66
C LEU A 14 -55.89 -29.07 52.31
N ALA A 15 -55.76 -28.65 51.04
CA ALA A 15 -54.64 -27.83 50.59
C ALA A 15 -54.76 -26.41 51.17
N LEU A 16 -53.88 -26.06 52.09
CA LEU A 16 -53.63 -24.68 52.51
C LEU A 16 -52.92 -23.96 51.35
N ALA A 17 -53.64 -23.09 50.65
CA ALA A 17 -53.06 -22.12 49.73
C ALA A 17 -52.27 -21.08 50.55
N GLY A 18 -51.00 -21.36 50.81
CA GLY A 18 -50.06 -20.36 51.29
C GLY A 18 -49.78 -19.34 50.18
N CYS A 19 -50.05 -18.06 50.45
CA CYS A 19 -49.49 -16.96 49.67
C CYS A 19 -47.97 -17.03 49.77
N GLN A 20 -47.31 -17.52 48.73
CA GLN A 20 -45.85 -17.42 48.63
C GLN A 20 -45.52 -15.96 48.28
N PRO A 21 -44.79 -15.21 49.13
CA PRO A 21 -44.34 -13.87 48.74
C PRO A 21 -43.51 -14.01 47.46
N ALA A 22 -43.82 -13.18 46.47
CA ALA A 22 -43.09 -13.14 45.21
C ALA A 22 -41.59 -13.05 45.50
N ALA A 23 -40.81 -13.94 44.91
CA ALA A 23 -39.35 -13.87 45.00
C ALA A 23 -38.90 -12.46 44.56
N PRO A 24 -37.94 -11.83 45.27
CA PRO A 24 -37.42 -10.54 44.83
C PRO A 24 -36.92 -10.66 43.38
N PRO A 25 -37.17 -9.66 42.51
CA PRO A 25 -36.66 -9.69 41.15
C PRO A 25 -35.14 -9.92 41.19
N ALA A 26 -34.64 -10.74 40.27
CA ALA A 26 -33.20 -10.96 40.14
C ALA A 26 -32.48 -9.60 40.04
N PRO A 27 -31.27 -9.44 40.61
CA PRO A 27 -30.50 -8.22 40.44
C PRO A 27 -30.35 -7.93 38.95
N GLY A 28 -30.77 -6.74 38.53
CA GLY A 28 -30.52 -6.28 37.17
C GLY A 28 -29.01 -6.15 36.93
N ASP A 29 -28.60 -6.24 35.67
CA ASP A 29 -27.21 -5.97 35.32
C ASP A 29 -26.85 -4.52 35.64
N THR A 30 -25.74 -4.33 36.34
CA THR A 30 -25.21 -3.02 36.72
C THR A 30 -23.76 -2.83 36.25
N THR A 31 -23.25 -3.73 35.40
CA THR A 31 -21.88 -3.68 34.92
C THR A 31 -21.79 -2.66 33.81
N ALA A 32 -20.81 -1.76 33.88
CA ALA A 32 -20.61 -0.77 32.83
C ALA A 32 -19.74 -1.36 31.71
N PRO A 33 -20.16 -1.25 30.43
CA PRO A 33 -19.36 -1.73 29.31
C PRO A 33 -18.07 -0.93 29.16
N ARG A 34 -17.06 -1.56 28.55
CA ARG A 34 -15.75 -0.98 28.25
C ARG A 34 -15.30 -1.36 26.86
N VAL A 35 -14.60 -0.45 26.18
CA VAL A 35 -13.84 -0.79 24.96
C VAL A 35 -12.61 -1.60 25.39
N THR A 36 -12.51 -2.84 24.92
CA THR A 36 -11.40 -3.77 25.22
C THR A 36 -10.34 -3.79 24.11
N ALA A 37 -10.72 -3.47 22.87
CA ALA A 37 -9.81 -3.30 21.75
C ALA A 37 -10.39 -2.31 20.72
N ALA A 38 -9.49 -1.62 20.02
CA ALA A 38 -9.85 -0.73 18.92
C ALA A 38 -8.85 -0.86 17.76
N THR A 39 -9.35 -0.80 16.53
CA THR A 39 -8.53 -0.83 15.31
C THR A 39 -9.12 0.15 14.29
N PRO A 40 -8.35 1.05 13.67
CA PRO A 40 -6.93 1.34 13.93
C PRO A 40 -6.68 1.74 15.38
N GLY A 41 -5.53 1.36 15.96
CA GLY A 41 -5.18 1.77 17.33
C GLY A 41 -4.82 3.25 17.42
N ASP A 42 -4.78 3.80 18.63
CA ASP A 42 -4.38 5.20 18.82
C ASP A 42 -2.94 5.44 18.35
N GLY A 43 -2.77 6.47 17.51
CA GLY A 43 -1.52 6.80 16.83
C GLY A 43 -1.14 5.89 15.66
N ALA A 44 -2.04 5.01 15.20
CA ALA A 44 -1.76 4.15 14.03
C ALA A 44 -1.48 4.99 12.77
N VAL A 45 -0.54 4.53 11.95
CA VAL A 45 -0.16 5.17 10.67
C VAL A 45 -0.28 4.17 9.53
N GLY A 46 -0.40 4.66 8.30
CA GLY A 46 -0.51 3.81 7.12
C GLY A 46 -1.84 3.08 6.98
N VAL A 47 -2.89 3.59 7.63
CA VAL A 47 -4.24 3.02 7.54
C VAL A 47 -4.75 3.16 6.10
N SER A 48 -5.31 2.09 5.54
CA SER A 48 -5.85 2.12 4.19
C SER A 48 -7.09 3.00 4.13
N LYS A 49 -7.32 3.66 2.99
CA LYS A 49 -8.46 4.57 2.78
C LYS A 49 -9.82 3.91 2.96
N ASN A 50 -9.88 2.58 2.88
CA ASN A 50 -11.12 1.81 3.00
C ASN A 50 -11.21 1.04 4.32
N ASP A 51 -10.22 1.16 5.21
CA ASP A 51 -10.22 0.43 6.47
C ASP A 51 -11.37 0.93 7.37
N ALA A 52 -12.08 -0.03 7.97
CA ALA A 52 -13.12 0.26 8.94
C ALA A 52 -12.51 0.52 10.32
N VAL A 53 -13.18 1.35 11.12
CA VAL A 53 -12.95 1.42 12.56
C VAL A 53 -13.69 0.25 13.22
N VAL A 54 -13.00 -0.52 14.03
CA VAL A 54 -13.53 -1.69 14.75
C VAL A 54 -13.33 -1.48 16.23
N LEU A 55 -14.42 -1.49 16.99
CA LEU A 55 -14.42 -1.45 18.46
C LEU A 55 -14.91 -2.78 19.01
N THR A 56 -14.17 -3.34 19.96
CA THR A 56 -14.58 -4.54 20.72
C THR A 56 -14.91 -4.13 22.14
N PHE A 57 -16.02 -4.62 22.66
CA PHE A 57 -16.54 -4.30 23.98
C PHE A 57 -16.37 -5.47 24.96
N SER A 58 -16.46 -5.19 26.26
CA SER A 58 -16.43 -6.20 27.32
C SER A 58 -17.69 -7.05 27.39
N GLU A 59 -18.80 -6.55 26.83
CA GLU A 59 -20.13 -7.14 26.87
C GLU A 59 -21.00 -6.60 25.71
N PRO A 60 -22.13 -7.26 25.38
CA PRO A 60 -23.02 -6.82 24.31
C PRO A 60 -23.53 -5.39 24.50
N MET A 61 -23.60 -4.61 23.43
CA MET A 61 -24.04 -3.21 23.47
C MET A 61 -25.46 -3.01 22.94
N ASP A 62 -26.14 -1.95 23.39
CA ASP A 62 -27.30 -1.42 22.67
C ASP A 62 -26.79 -0.77 21.38
N THR A 63 -27.08 -1.42 20.24
CA THR A 63 -26.52 -1.07 18.94
C THR A 63 -26.94 0.35 18.52
N ALA A 64 -28.23 0.68 18.63
CA ALA A 64 -28.76 1.98 18.24
C ALA A 64 -28.19 3.12 19.10
N ALA A 65 -28.09 2.90 20.42
CA ALA A 65 -27.51 3.90 21.32
C ALA A 65 -26.00 4.10 21.08
N THR A 66 -25.29 3.02 20.74
CA THR A 66 -23.85 3.07 20.49
C THR A 66 -23.53 3.73 19.15
N GLU A 67 -24.29 3.42 18.09
CA GLU A 67 -24.18 4.09 16.79
C GLU A 67 -24.44 5.60 16.90
N ALA A 68 -25.43 6.02 17.69
CA ALA A 68 -25.72 7.43 17.94
C ALA A 68 -24.63 8.15 18.75
N ALA A 69 -23.79 7.41 19.47
CA ALA A 69 -22.69 7.92 20.28
C ALA A 69 -21.33 7.88 19.56
N PHE A 70 -21.26 7.31 18.36
CA PHE A 70 -20.03 7.17 17.59
C PHE A 70 -19.86 8.31 16.58
N GLU A 71 -18.63 8.83 16.47
CA GLU A 71 -18.25 9.79 15.45
C GLU A 71 -16.91 9.41 14.83
N LEU A 72 -16.81 9.49 13.50
CA LEU A 72 -15.54 9.55 12.78
C LEU A 72 -15.37 10.99 12.29
N LEU A 73 -14.20 11.57 12.51
CA LEU A 73 -13.89 12.97 12.22
C LEU A 73 -12.74 13.05 11.22
N ALA A 74 -12.91 13.93 10.23
CA ALA A 74 -11.86 14.33 9.30
C ALA A 74 -10.76 15.15 10.01
N PRO A 75 -9.60 15.37 9.37
CA PRO A 75 -8.50 16.17 9.95
C PRO A 75 -8.87 17.61 10.32
N ASP A 76 -9.88 18.18 9.71
CA ASP A 76 -10.40 19.52 10.03
C ASP A 76 -11.47 19.51 11.15
N GLY A 77 -11.76 18.33 11.73
CA GLY A 77 -12.76 18.12 12.78
C GLY A 77 -14.18 17.91 12.27
N THR A 78 -14.42 17.88 10.96
CA THR A 78 -15.75 17.65 10.38
C THR A 78 -16.17 16.18 10.54
N PRO A 79 -17.40 15.88 11.00
CA PRO A 79 -17.90 14.52 11.03
C PRO A 79 -18.02 13.89 9.64
N LEU A 80 -17.63 12.63 9.54
CA LEU A 80 -17.70 11.81 8.34
C LEU A 80 -18.79 10.75 8.48
N PRO A 81 -19.62 10.54 7.44
CA PRO A 81 -20.62 9.49 7.45
C PRO A 81 -19.96 8.10 7.45
N VAL A 82 -20.54 7.20 8.24
CA VAL A 82 -20.11 5.79 8.34
C VAL A 82 -21.32 4.87 8.21
N GLY A 83 -21.10 3.67 7.68
CA GLY A 83 -22.03 2.55 7.79
C GLY A 83 -21.64 1.65 8.96
N PHE A 84 -22.62 1.10 9.66
CA PHE A 84 -22.40 0.25 10.83
C PHE A 84 -22.79 -1.20 10.56
N SER A 85 -22.02 -2.13 11.11
CA SER A 85 -22.39 -3.53 11.27
C SER A 85 -21.90 -4.06 12.61
N TRP A 86 -22.60 -5.07 13.12
CA TRP A 86 -22.32 -5.67 14.42
C TRP A 86 -22.00 -7.15 14.28
N GLU A 87 -21.04 -7.58 15.09
CA GLU A 87 -20.52 -8.95 15.13
C GLU A 87 -20.36 -9.39 16.60
N ASP A 88 -20.07 -10.68 16.80
CA ASP A 88 -19.77 -11.27 18.11
C ASP A 88 -20.87 -11.00 19.16
N GLU A 89 -22.13 -11.20 18.78
CA GLU A 89 -23.29 -11.00 19.66
C GLU A 89 -23.35 -9.55 20.18
N ASP A 90 -23.23 -8.58 19.26
CA ASP A 90 -23.22 -7.14 19.52
C ASP A 90 -22.07 -6.65 20.43
N ARG A 91 -21.00 -7.45 20.56
CA ARG A 91 -19.75 -7.04 21.25
C ARG A 91 -18.74 -6.41 20.34
N ARG A 92 -18.95 -6.44 19.02
CA ARG A 92 -18.01 -5.89 18.05
C ARG A 92 -18.73 -4.98 17.06
N LEU A 93 -18.45 -3.68 17.16
CA LEU A 93 -18.90 -2.66 16.22
C LEU A 93 -17.87 -2.53 15.09
N VAL A 94 -18.34 -2.57 13.85
CA VAL A 94 -17.57 -2.24 12.66
C VAL A 94 -18.20 -1.00 12.01
N ALA A 95 -17.46 0.10 12.01
CA ALA A 95 -17.84 1.38 11.41
C ALA A 95 -17.00 1.64 10.14
N THR A 96 -17.62 1.48 8.98
CA THR A 96 -16.97 1.65 7.68
C THR A 96 -17.21 3.05 7.13
N PRO A 97 -16.18 3.83 6.75
CA PRO A 97 -16.36 5.11 6.07
C PRO A 97 -17.27 4.97 4.84
N ALA A 98 -18.28 5.85 4.71
CA ALA A 98 -19.20 5.79 3.57
C ALA A 98 -18.55 6.18 2.24
N ALA A 99 -17.40 6.86 2.30
CA ALA A 99 -16.51 7.14 1.18
C ALA A 99 -15.06 6.86 1.59
N PRO A 100 -14.17 6.49 0.65
CA PRO A 100 -12.76 6.30 0.95
C PRO A 100 -12.14 7.54 1.60
N LEU A 101 -11.38 7.34 2.67
CA LEU A 101 -10.62 8.40 3.33
C LEU A 101 -9.55 8.95 2.39
N ALA A 102 -9.15 10.20 2.62
CA ALA A 102 -8.09 10.82 1.82
C ALA A 102 -6.72 10.33 2.32
N TYR A 103 -5.83 10.06 1.38
CA TYR A 103 -4.39 9.98 1.67
C TYR A 103 -3.77 11.36 1.60
N SER A 104 -2.71 11.58 2.39
CA SER A 104 -2.01 12.85 2.35
C SER A 104 -1.35 13.07 1.00
N PRO A 105 -1.52 14.25 0.38
CA PRO A 105 -0.89 14.58 -0.90
C PRO A 105 0.60 14.96 -0.76
N ASN A 106 1.15 14.91 0.46
CA ASN A 106 2.54 15.26 0.75
C ASN A 106 3.07 14.42 1.94
N ALA A 107 4.30 14.70 2.38
CA ALA A 107 4.98 13.92 3.42
C ALA A 107 4.40 14.07 4.85
N SER A 108 3.49 15.03 5.07
CA SER A 108 2.80 15.19 6.36
C SER A 108 1.68 14.18 6.51
N TYR A 109 1.32 13.83 7.74
CA TYR A 109 0.17 12.97 8.01
C TYR A 109 -1.17 13.70 7.85
N LEU A 110 -2.17 13.00 7.34
CA LEU A 110 -3.58 13.36 7.54
C LEU A 110 -4.13 12.50 8.68
N THR A 111 -4.44 13.14 9.80
CA THR A 111 -4.90 12.47 11.02
C THR A 111 -6.41 12.57 11.14
N TYR A 112 -7.06 11.42 11.16
CA TYR A 112 -8.47 11.23 11.45
C TYR A 112 -8.63 10.88 12.92
N ARG A 113 -9.81 11.14 13.47
CA ARG A 113 -10.15 10.79 14.84
C ARG A 113 -11.46 10.01 14.85
N TYR A 114 -11.55 8.96 15.65
CA TYR A 114 -12.85 8.41 15.99
C TYR A 114 -13.11 8.51 17.49
N ARG A 115 -14.37 8.73 17.84
CA ARG A 115 -14.84 8.94 19.21
C ARG A 115 -16.05 8.08 19.48
N LEU A 116 -16.14 7.59 20.72
CA LEU A 116 -17.33 6.99 21.28
C LEU A 116 -17.67 7.67 22.60
N ALA A 117 -18.78 8.40 22.62
CA ALA A 117 -19.21 9.11 23.81
C ALA A 117 -19.66 8.15 24.92
N ALA A 118 -19.53 8.57 26.18
CA ALA A 118 -19.97 7.80 27.35
C ALA A 118 -21.50 7.56 27.42
N THR A 119 -22.26 8.15 26.50
CA THR A 119 -23.70 7.92 26.33
C THR A 119 -24.03 6.60 25.64
N ALA A 120 -23.05 5.95 25.00
CA ALA A 120 -23.17 4.55 24.58
C ALA A 120 -23.46 3.68 25.80
N LYS A 121 -24.26 2.63 25.65
CA LYS A 121 -24.75 1.82 26.77
C LYS A 121 -25.02 0.38 26.36
N ASP A 122 -25.11 -0.50 27.34
CA ASP A 122 -25.58 -1.87 27.15
C ASP A 122 -27.13 -1.94 27.06
N PRO A 123 -27.71 -3.12 26.76
CA PRO A 123 -29.16 -3.32 26.78
C PRO A 123 -29.83 -3.15 28.14
N ALA A 124 -29.08 -3.25 29.24
CA ALA A 124 -29.57 -3.03 30.61
C ALA A 124 -29.62 -1.54 31.00
N GLY A 125 -29.05 -0.66 30.17
CA GLY A 125 -29.02 0.78 30.37
C GLY A 125 -27.77 1.30 31.09
N ASN A 126 -26.76 0.47 31.32
CA ASN A 126 -25.50 0.91 31.92
C ASN A 126 -24.66 1.67 30.89
N PRO A 127 -24.26 2.92 31.18
CA PRO A 127 -23.43 3.70 30.26
C PRO A 127 -22.00 3.15 30.20
N LEU A 128 -21.33 3.40 29.08
CA LEU A 128 -19.92 3.11 28.87
C LEU A 128 -19.09 3.73 30.01
N ALA A 129 -18.18 2.94 30.58
CA ALA A 129 -17.45 3.32 31.79
C ALA A 129 -16.65 4.64 31.64
N ALA A 130 -16.18 4.92 30.43
CA ALA A 130 -15.55 6.18 30.04
C ALA A 130 -15.71 6.39 28.54
N ALA A 131 -15.78 7.66 28.09
CA ALA A 131 -15.69 7.97 26.66
C ALA A 131 -14.35 7.49 26.09
N PHE A 132 -14.37 7.08 24.83
CA PHE A 132 -13.19 6.61 24.12
C PHE A 132 -12.89 7.55 22.94
N GLU A 133 -11.62 7.87 22.72
CA GLU A 133 -11.17 8.50 21.49
C GLU A 133 -9.81 7.94 21.09
N ALA A 134 -9.53 7.95 19.80
CA ALA A 134 -8.23 7.61 19.26
C ALA A 134 -8.03 8.30 17.90
N ASP A 135 -6.76 8.61 17.63
CA ASP A 135 -6.32 9.21 16.38
C ASP A 135 -5.62 8.16 15.51
N PHE A 136 -5.80 8.26 14.19
CA PHE A 136 -5.04 7.46 13.23
C PHE A 136 -4.74 8.28 11.98
N SER A 137 -3.67 7.92 11.29
CA SER A 137 -3.28 8.55 10.04
C SER A 137 -3.36 7.57 8.89
N THR A 138 -3.95 8.03 7.80
CA THR A 138 -3.92 7.30 6.53
C THR A 138 -2.54 7.43 5.88
N MET A 139 -2.33 6.73 4.77
CA MET A 139 -1.08 6.82 4.01
C MET A 139 -0.81 8.24 3.50
N ARG A 140 0.46 8.48 3.17
CA ARG A 140 0.96 9.77 2.68
C ARG A 140 1.80 9.61 1.41
N LEU A 141 1.84 10.66 0.61
CA LEU A 141 2.65 10.70 -0.60
C LEU A 141 4.10 11.02 -0.24
N LEU A 142 5.00 10.07 -0.51
CA LEU A 142 6.45 10.24 -0.35
C LEU A 142 7.12 10.22 -1.73
N GLY A 143 8.08 11.13 -1.93
CA GLY A 143 8.86 11.24 -3.15
C GLY A 143 10.31 10.82 -2.93
N PHE A 144 10.84 10.03 -3.86
CA PHE A 144 12.20 9.48 -3.84
C PHE A 144 12.90 9.81 -5.14
N GLN A 145 14.19 10.10 -5.05
CA GLN A 145 15.09 10.16 -6.19
C GLN A 145 16.11 9.03 -6.03
N ILE A 146 16.04 8.08 -6.94
CA ILE A 146 16.89 6.89 -6.95
C ILE A 146 17.90 7.07 -8.07
N GLU A 147 19.19 7.07 -7.74
CA GLU A 147 20.26 7.02 -8.76
C GLU A 147 20.41 5.58 -9.27
N SER A 148 20.89 5.42 -10.50
CA SER A 148 21.22 4.10 -11.03
C SER A 148 22.48 3.50 -10.38
N GLU A 149 22.66 2.19 -10.54
CA GLU A 149 23.78 1.42 -9.97
C GLU A 149 24.96 1.32 -10.94
N ALA A 150 26.10 1.86 -10.54
CA ALA A 150 27.34 1.83 -11.35
C ALA A 150 27.74 0.44 -11.87
N ALA A 151 27.64 -0.60 -11.04
CA ALA A 151 28.03 -1.95 -11.43
C ALA A 151 27.16 -2.57 -12.55
N ARG A 152 25.99 -1.99 -12.84
CA ARG A 152 24.95 -2.57 -13.69
C ARG A 152 24.48 -1.64 -14.79
N ASP A 153 24.97 -0.42 -14.79
CA ASP A 153 24.83 0.50 -15.91
C ASP A 153 25.93 0.25 -16.93
N GLY A 154 25.66 0.52 -18.20
CA GLY A 154 26.70 0.39 -19.21
C GLY A 154 26.19 0.19 -20.61
N ALA A 155 27.10 -0.21 -21.49
CA ALA A 155 26.82 -0.58 -22.86
C ALA A 155 27.20 -2.03 -23.14
N VAL A 156 26.41 -2.69 -23.98
CA VAL A 156 26.78 -3.96 -24.59
C VAL A 156 26.63 -3.84 -26.10
N THR A 157 27.66 -4.23 -26.84
CA THR A 157 27.68 -4.19 -28.30
C THR A 157 27.29 -5.55 -28.89
N SER A 158 26.86 -5.55 -30.16
CA SER A 158 26.45 -6.77 -30.86
C SER A 158 27.55 -7.82 -31.05
N ASP A 159 28.82 -7.42 -31.00
CA ASP A 159 30.00 -8.29 -31.01
C ASP A 159 30.41 -8.78 -29.60
N GLY A 160 29.63 -8.42 -28.58
CA GLY A 160 29.74 -8.96 -27.22
C GLY A 160 30.71 -8.21 -26.31
N VAL A 161 31.12 -6.99 -26.68
CA VAL A 161 31.89 -6.12 -25.78
C VAL A 161 30.95 -5.55 -24.72
N VAL A 162 31.39 -5.61 -23.46
CA VAL A 162 30.67 -5.07 -22.31
C VAL A 162 31.47 -3.93 -21.71
N ASP A 163 30.86 -2.75 -21.62
CA ASP A 163 31.40 -1.58 -20.92
C ASP A 163 30.48 -1.23 -19.75
N ALA A 164 30.82 -1.72 -18.56
CA ALA A 164 30.04 -1.53 -17.32
C ALA A 164 30.74 -0.62 -16.30
N ALA A 165 31.82 0.07 -16.69
CA ALA A 165 32.64 0.88 -15.78
C ALA A 165 32.89 2.31 -16.29
N GLY A 166 32.45 2.62 -17.51
CA GLY A 166 32.56 3.96 -18.07
C GLY A 166 31.62 4.95 -17.39
N ALA A 167 32.08 6.19 -17.25
CA ALA A 167 31.24 7.35 -16.90
C ALA A 167 30.21 7.70 -18.00
N SER A 168 30.24 7.00 -19.13
CA SER A 168 29.36 7.21 -20.26
C SER A 168 29.12 5.91 -21.03
N ALA A 169 27.96 5.78 -21.64
CA ALA A 169 27.59 4.63 -22.47
C ALA A 169 27.05 5.11 -23.82
N PHE A 170 27.49 4.50 -24.92
CA PHE A 170 27.06 4.87 -26.27
C PHE A 170 25.80 4.08 -26.67
N LEU A 171 24.76 4.79 -27.10
CA LEU A 171 23.51 4.25 -27.65
C LEU A 171 23.45 4.59 -29.14
N GLY A 172 23.52 3.59 -30.01
CA GLY A 172 23.59 3.84 -31.45
C GLY A 172 24.15 2.67 -32.24
N ASP A 173 24.43 2.91 -33.51
CA ASP A 173 25.25 2.01 -34.31
C ASP A 173 26.68 2.53 -34.47
N THR A 174 27.53 1.65 -34.98
CA THR A 174 28.96 1.90 -35.13
C THR A 174 29.40 1.60 -36.55
N ASP A 175 30.47 2.27 -36.96
CA ASP A 175 31.18 2.11 -38.24
C ASP A 175 31.54 0.65 -38.62
N ALA A 176 31.55 -0.27 -37.65
CA ALA A 176 31.77 -1.70 -37.83
C ALA A 176 30.49 -2.54 -38.12
N ALA A 177 29.35 -1.91 -38.42
CA ALA A 177 28.02 -2.54 -38.48
C ALA A 177 27.58 -3.20 -37.15
N SER A 178 28.28 -2.89 -36.05
CA SER A 178 27.89 -3.28 -34.70
C SER A 178 26.88 -2.26 -34.15
N ALA A 179 25.93 -2.72 -33.35
CA ALA A 179 25.02 -1.84 -32.62
C ALA A 179 25.32 -1.90 -31.12
N SER A 180 25.22 -0.76 -30.44
CA SER A 180 25.43 -0.61 -29.01
C SER A 180 24.10 -0.38 -28.30
N ARG A 181 23.85 -1.16 -27.25
CA ARG A 181 22.66 -1.05 -26.39
C ARG A 181 23.09 -0.59 -25.02
N VAL A 182 22.32 0.32 -24.42
CA VAL A 182 22.63 0.90 -23.11
C VAL A 182 21.68 0.34 -22.06
N PHE A 183 22.21 0.04 -20.89
CA PHE A 183 21.49 -0.58 -19.78
C PHE A 183 21.56 0.33 -18.56
N PHE A 184 20.46 0.41 -17.83
CA PHE A 184 20.40 1.09 -16.54
C PHE A 184 19.67 0.23 -15.51
N SER A 185 20.14 0.27 -14.27
CA SER A 185 19.59 -0.46 -13.13
C SER A 185 19.33 0.48 -11.97
N PHE A 186 18.10 0.52 -11.47
CA PHE A 186 17.69 1.39 -10.36
C PHE A 186 17.23 0.52 -9.17
N PRO A 187 17.88 0.60 -8.01
CA PRO A 187 17.53 -0.18 -6.85
C PRO A 187 16.23 0.36 -6.22
N LEU A 188 15.29 -0.53 -5.91
CA LEU A 188 13.99 -0.18 -5.32
C LEU A 188 13.96 -0.36 -3.79
N ASP A 189 15.06 -0.80 -3.19
CA ASP A 189 15.20 -1.04 -1.75
C ASP A 189 15.10 0.24 -0.90
N GLY A 190 15.30 1.41 -1.50
CA GLY A 190 15.07 2.71 -0.86
C GLY A 190 13.59 3.08 -0.66
N LEU A 191 12.65 2.34 -1.24
CA LEU A 191 11.22 2.57 -1.04
C LEU A 191 10.77 2.02 0.33
N PRO A 192 9.91 2.74 1.07
CA PRO A 192 9.55 2.40 2.44
C PRO A 192 8.72 1.12 2.50
N ALA A 193 8.97 0.31 3.54
CA ALA A 193 8.12 -0.82 3.88
C ALA A 193 6.65 -0.36 4.08
N GLY A 194 5.70 -1.18 3.65
CA GLY A 194 4.28 -0.82 3.69
C GLY A 194 3.84 0.14 2.59
N THR A 195 4.67 0.39 1.57
CA THR A 195 4.24 1.05 0.33
C THR A 195 3.09 0.26 -0.28
N GLU A 196 1.92 0.90 -0.40
CA GLU A 196 0.73 0.28 -1.00
C GLU A 196 0.77 0.37 -2.52
N SER A 197 1.27 1.48 -3.06
CA SER A 197 1.27 1.69 -4.50
C SER A 197 2.28 2.73 -4.97
N VAL A 198 2.79 2.51 -6.19
CA VAL A 198 3.52 3.50 -6.96
C VAL A 198 2.54 4.47 -7.62
N VAL A 199 2.61 5.74 -7.22
CA VAL A 199 1.75 6.84 -7.69
C VAL A 199 2.29 7.42 -8.99
N SER A 200 3.60 7.66 -9.06
CA SER A 200 4.28 8.11 -10.27
C SER A 200 5.69 7.54 -10.33
N ALA A 201 6.22 7.39 -11.55
CA ALA A 201 7.64 7.15 -11.76
C ALA A 201 8.10 7.83 -13.07
N GLU A 202 9.10 8.70 -12.97
CA GLU A 202 9.75 9.37 -14.09
C GLU A 202 11.22 8.96 -14.14
N LEU A 203 11.61 8.31 -15.23
CA LEU A 203 13.01 8.04 -15.55
C LEU A 203 13.62 9.28 -16.20
N ARG A 204 14.81 9.66 -15.75
CA ARG A 204 15.62 10.76 -16.29
C ARG A 204 16.98 10.25 -16.70
N LEU A 205 17.29 10.40 -17.97
CA LEU A 205 18.60 10.06 -18.55
C LEU A 205 19.21 11.32 -19.14
N TYR A 206 20.53 11.41 -19.21
CA TYR A 206 21.21 12.58 -19.76
C TYR A 206 22.06 12.19 -20.96
N ALA A 207 21.74 12.75 -22.13
CA ALA A 207 22.54 12.64 -23.34
C ALA A 207 23.55 13.79 -23.40
N GLN A 208 24.83 13.49 -23.22
CA GLN A 208 25.88 14.52 -23.16
C GLN A 208 26.29 15.02 -24.54
N SER A 209 26.27 14.16 -25.54
CA SER A 209 26.63 14.48 -26.92
C SER A 209 25.89 13.57 -27.91
N ALA A 210 25.83 14.03 -29.15
CA ALA A 210 25.42 13.25 -30.30
C ALA A 210 26.64 12.95 -31.17
N THR A 211 26.63 11.80 -31.85
CA THR A 211 27.63 11.40 -32.85
C THR A 211 26.90 11.15 -34.17
N GLY A 212 27.48 11.63 -35.27
CA GLY A 212 26.92 11.44 -36.61
C GLY A 212 25.50 12.00 -36.79
N SER A 213 24.62 11.22 -37.42
CA SER A 213 23.23 11.56 -37.76
C SER A 213 22.22 10.73 -36.93
N PRO A 214 22.13 10.92 -35.61
CA PRO A 214 21.32 10.06 -34.75
C PRO A 214 19.82 10.03 -35.10
N ASP A 215 19.32 11.04 -35.82
CA ASP A 215 17.92 11.13 -36.28
C ASP A 215 17.57 10.09 -37.36
N ASP A 216 18.57 9.49 -38.01
CA ASP A 216 18.37 8.42 -38.99
C ASP A 216 18.09 7.06 -38.30
N LEU A 217 18.28 7.00 -36.98
CA LEU A 217 18.04 5.81 -36.18
C LEU A 217 16.68 5.81 -35.47
N GLN A 218 16.09 4.61 -35.33
CA GLN A 218 14.89 4.38 -34.53
C GLN A 218 15.26 3.85 -33.15
N TYR A 219 14.92 4.59 -32.10
CA TYR A 219 15.23 4.19 -30.73
C TYR A 219 14.05 3.53 -30.02
N ARG A 220 14.38 2.60 -29.13
CA ARG A 220 13.43 1.85 -28.32
C ARG A 220 13.95 1.66 -26.91
N MET A 221 13.03 1.68 -25.95
CA MET A 221 13.28 1.34 -24.55
C MET A 221 12.50 0.09 -24.18
N GLY A 222 13.19 -0.89 -23.60
CA GLY A 222 12.61 -2.13 -23.10
C GLY A 222 12.73 -2.26 -21.59
N HIS A 223 11.74 -2.90 -20.98
CA HIS A 223 11.74 -3.35 -19.59
C HIS A 223 12.25 -4.79 -19.52
N LEU A 224 13.22 -5.03 -18.65
CA LEU A 224 13.86 -6.34 -18.51
C LEU A 224 14.25 -6.61 -17.06
N ALA A 225 14.79 -7.81 -16.82
CA ALA A 225 15.44 -8.19 -15.58
C ALA A 225 16.76 -8.88 -15.93
N TYR A 226 17.87 -8.39 -15.37
CA TYR A 226 19.20 -8.94 -15.62
C TYR A 226 20.08 -8.94 -14.36
N GLY A 227 21.12 -9.77 -14.38
CA GLY A 227 22.12 -9.90 -13.33
C GLY A 227 23.15 -8.77 -13.38
N GLU A 228 24.40 -9.10 -13.06
CA GLU A 228 25.52 -8.24 -13.48
C GLU A 228 25.51 -8.14 -15.00
N LEU A 229 25.88 -6.98 -15.55
CA LEU A 229 25.82 -6.75 -16.99
C LEU A 229 26.80 -7.68 -17.71
N ASP A 230 26.32 -8.46 -18.68
CA ASP A 230 27.12 -9.36 -19.49
C ASP A 230 26.76 -9.35 -20.98
N ALA A 231 27.55 -10.03 -21.80
CA ALA A 231 27.37 -10.05 -23.26
C ALA A 231 26.02 -10.67 -23.70
N GLY A 232 25.46 -11.56 -22.90
CA GLY A 232 24.16 -12.19 -23.13
C GLY A 232 22.99 -11.21 -23.02
N ASP A 233 23.14 -10.13 -22.23
CA ASP A 233 22.12 -9.11 -22.06
C ASP A 233 21.80 -8.34 -23.36
N TYR A 234 22.76 -8.32 -24.30
CA TYR A 234 22.52 -7.80 -25.64
C TYR A 234 21.29 -8.47 -26.28
N ALA A 235 21.15 -9.78 -26.15
CA ALA A 235 20.07 -10.57 -26.74
C ALA A 235 18.93 -10.89 -25.75
N ALA A 236 19.00 -10.41 -24.50
CA ALA A 236 17.98 -10.67 -23.49
C ALA A 236 16.58 -10.30 -24.00
N THR A 237 15.62 -11.17 -23.70
CA THR A 237 14.22 -10.96 -24.04
C THR A 237 13.67 -9.86 -23.15
N GLU A 238 13.11 -8.83 -23.76
CA GLU A 238 12.40 -7.77 -23.04
C GLU A 238 10.96 -8.23 -22.78
N GLY A 239 10.39 -7.76 -21.67
CA GLY A 239 8.95 -7.83 -21.46
C GLY A 239 8.24 -6.82 -22.36
N GLU A 240 7.96 -5.65 -21.81
CA GLU A 240 7.35 -4.54 -22.57
C GLU A 240 8.43 -3.68 -23.24
N ASN A 241 8.13 -3.15 -24.45
CA ASN A 241 9.02 -2.26 -25.18
C ASN A 241 8.23 -1.15 -25.86
N GLN A 242 8.74 0.08 -25.79
CA GLN A 242 8.17 1.26 -26.41
C GLN A 242 9.19 2.03 -27.28
N PRO A 243 8.76 2.60 -28.41
CA PRO A 243 9.60 3.56 -29.15
C PRO A 243 9.89 4.78 -28.28
N ILE A 244 11.10 5.31 -28.41
CA ILE A 244 11.49 6.57 -27.79
C ILE A 244 12.02 7.51 -28.87
N PHE A 245 11.82 8.81 -28.66
CA PHE A 245 12.18 9.85 -29.63
C PHE A 245 13.14 10.86 -28.99
N PRO A 246 14.42 10.49 -28.83
CA PRO A 246 15.43 11.47 -28.49
C PRO A 246 15.65 12.40 -29.68
N HIS A 247 15.59 13.72 -29.45
CA HIS A 247 15.77 14.71 -30.51
C HIS A 247 16.95 15.66 -30.24
N ALA A 248 17.57 15.57 -29.06
CA ALA A 248 18.63 16.47 -28.65
C ALA A 248 19.43 15.90 -27.48
N THR A 249 20.64 16.42 -27.31
CA THR A 249 21.39 16.33 -26.06
C THR A 249 20.63 17.00 -24.91
N GLY A 250 20.90 16.58 -23.69
CA GLY A 250 20.25 17.06 -22.47
C GLY A 250 19.45 15.97 -21.77
N THR A 251 18.56 16.37 -20.87
CA THR A 251 17.77 15.43 -20.06
C THR A 251 16.59 14.87 -20.85
N TRP A 252 16.59 13.56 -21.06
CA TRP A 252 15.45 12.79 -21.54
C TRP A 252 14.58 12.34 -20.36
N ARG A 253 13.26 12.34 -20.56
CA ARG A 253 12.27 12.04 -19.51
C ARG A 253 11.27 11.02 -20.01
N PHE A 254 11.04 9.98 -19.23
CA PHE A 254 10.11 8.91 -19.59
C PHE A 254 9.20 8.55 -18.42
N GLY A 255 7.90 8.50 -18.65
CA GLY A 255 6.95 7.96 -17.69
C GLY A 255 7.04 6.44 -17.67
N VAL A 256 7.48 5.86 -16.55
CA VAL A 256 7.73 4.41 -16.40
C VAL A 256 6.95 3.80 -15.22
N ARG A 257 5.93 4.49 -14.72
CA ARG A 257 5.13 4.09 -13.54
C ARG A 257 4.67 2.63 -13.61
N GLY A 258 4.10 2.18 -14.73
CA GLY A 258 3.57 0.83 -14.86
C GLY A 258 4.65 -0.25 -14.69
N TRP A 259 5.84 0.00 -15.24
CA TRP A 259 6.97 -0.92 -15.14
C TRP A 259 7.52 -0.99 -13.72
N VAL A 260 7.74 0.17 -13.09
CA VAL A 260 8.20 0.24 -11.69
C VAL A 260 7.19 -0.39 -10.73
N ALA A 261 5.89 -0.17 -10.93
CA ALA A 261 4.85 -0.84 -10.16
C ALA A 261 4.90 -2.36 -10.34
N SER A 262 5.06 -2.84 -11.59
CA SER A 262 5.20 -4.28 -11.86
C SER A 262 6.46 -4.89 -11.26
N ASP A 263 7.58 -4.16 -11.21
CA ASP A 263 8.77 -4.59 -10.47
C ASP A 263 8.49 -4.71 -8.98
N TRP A 264 7.95 -3.65 -8.38
CA TRP A 264 7.68 -3.56 -6.95
C TRP A 264 6.69 -4.63 -6.47
N ASP A 265 5.54 -4.74 -7.12
CA ASP A 265 4.49 -5.71 -6.78
C ASP A 265 4.96 -7.15 -7.02
N GLY A 266 5.89 -7.34 -7.98
CA GLY A 266 6.55 -8.61 -8.25
C GLY A 266 7.70 -8.93 -7.28
N GLY A 267 8.00 -8.06 -6.31
CA GLY A 267 9.09 -8.23 -5.36
C GLY A 267 10.49 -8.14 -5.98
N ARG A 268 10.63 -7.51 -7.15
CA ARG A 268 11.94 -7.28 -7.77
C ARG A 268 12.68 -6.20 -7.00
N ALA A 269 13.95 -6.46 -6.69
CA ALA A 269 14.79 -5.52 -5.97
C ALA A 269 15.18 -4.29 -6.80
N ARG A 270 14.93 -4.30 -8.12
CA ARG A 270 15.42 -3.31 -9.08
C ARG A 270 14.40 -3.08 -10.19
N PHE A 271 14.38 -1.85 -10.70
CA PHE A 271 13.80 -1.49 -12.00
C PHE A 271 14.94 -1.41 -13.03
N GLN A 272 14.79 -2.11 -14.15
CA GLN A 272 15.86 -2.30 -15.12
C GLN A 272 15.39 -2.04 -16.55
N ILE A 273 16.16 -1.26 -17.29
CA ILE A 273 15.85 -0.88 -18.67
C ILE A 273 17.00 -1.11 -19.64
N ARG A 274 16.63 -1.30 -20.91
CA ARG A 274 17.55 -1.37 -22.04
C ARG A 274 17.11 -0.37 -23.10
N LEU A 275 18.04 0.44 -23.56
CA LEU A 275 17.89 1.29 -24.73
C LEU A 275 18.59 0.65 -25.92
N ARG A 276 17.96 0.74 -27.09
CA ARG A 276 18.53 0.26 -28.35
C ARG A 276 18.14 1.19 -29.49
N SER A 277 18.95 1.19 -30.54
CA SER A 277 18.67 1.84 -31.82
C SER A 277 18.45 0.80 -32.93
N SER A 278 17.97 1.23 -34.09
CA SER A 278 18.22 0.56 -35.35
C SER A 278 19.68 0.76 -35.78
N ASN A 279 20.04 0.16 -36.92
CA ASN A 279 21.26 0.42 -37.65
C ASN A 279 20.83 0.84 -39.07
N ASP A 280 21.37 1.93 -39.58
CA ASP A 280 21.01 2.46 -40.90
C ASP A 280 21.94 1.98 -42.03
N GLY A 281 23.11 1.47 -41.65
CA GLY A 281 24.07 0.79 -42.52
C GLY A 281 24.92 1.73 -43.37
N ASP A 282 25.06 2.99 -42.98
CA ASP A 282 25.81 4.00 -43.75
C ASP A 282 27.34 3.90 -43.58
N GLY A 283 27.81 3.12 -42.60
CA GLY A 283 29.24 2.92 -42.28
C GLY A 283 29.83 4.02 -41.40
N THR A 284 29.00 4.88 -40.84
CA THR A 284 29.28 5.89 -39.83
C THR A 284 28.70 5.43 -38.49
N SER A 285 29.24 5.94 -37.38
CA SER A 285 28.63 5.73 -36.07
C SER A 285 27.61 6.83 -35.81
N ASP A 286 26.34 6.46 -35.67
CA ASP A 286 25.27 7.39 -35.34
C ASP A 286 24.67 7.07 -33.98
N GLY A 287 24.45 8.10 -33.16
CA GLY A 287 23.88 7.87 -31.84
C GLY A 287 24.10 8.96 -30.80
N TYR A 288 23.86 8.58 -29.55
CA TYR A 288 24.01 9.44 -28.38
C TYR A 288 24.96 8.82 -27.37
N VAL A 289 25.77 9.66 -26.75
CA VAL A 289 26.53 9.29 -25.56
C VAL A 289 25.68 9.67 -24.34
N LEU A 290 25.38 8.69 -23.49
CA LEU A 290 24.58 8.88 -22.28
C LEU A 290 25.47 8.84 -21.04
N ASN A 291 25.11 9.61 -20.02
CA ASN A 291 25.74 9.52 -18.70
C ASN A 291 25.31 8.23 -17.99
N THR A 292 26.22 7.65 -17.20
CA THR A 292 25.99 6.49 -16.33
C THR A 292 26.06 6.91 -14.86
N ALA A 293 25.84 5.99 -13.92
CA ALA A 293 26.03 6.26 -12.50
C ALA A 293 27.47 6.67 -12.11
N GLU A 294 28.47 6.37 -12.95
CA GLU A 294 29.87 6.79 -12.78
C GLU A 294 30.14 8.23 -13.26
N SER A 295 29.17 8.89 -13.89
CA SER A 295 29.28 10.33 -14.22
C SER A 295 29.36 11.19 -12.96
N ALA A 296 30.18 12.24 -12.98
CA ALA A 296 30.26 13.19 -11.86
C ALA A 296 28.96 13.98 -11.63
N ASP A 297 28.26 14.32 -12.72
CA ASP A 297 27.02 15.11 -12.72
C ASP A 297 26.00 14.49 -13.69
N ASN A 298 24.73 14.92 -13.56
CA ASN A 298 23.62 14.48 -14.43
C ASN A 298 23.49 12.95 -14.56
N LYS A 299 23.69 12.26 -13.44
CA LYS A 299 23.52 10.81 -13.36
C LYS A 299 22.08 10.40 -13.74
N PRO A 300 21.90 9.19 -14.29
CA PRO A 300 20.57 8.63 -14.47
C PRO A 300 19.82 8.58 -13.14
N THR A 301 18.57 9.03 -13.14
CA THR A 301 17.72 9.01 -11.94
C THR A 301 16.33 8.50 -12.25
N LEU A 302 15.74 7.81 -11.28
CA LEU A 302 14.34 7.43 -11.24
C LEU A 302 13.66 8.24 -10.13
N GLN A 303 12.74 9.12 -10.51
CA GLN A 303 11.92 9.86 -9.56
C GLN A 303 10.63 9.11 -9.32
N VAL A 304 10.42 8.61 -8.10
CA VAL A 304 9.27 7.78 -7.74
C VAL A 304 8.46 8.47 -6.66
N ALA A 305 7.14 8.50 -6.81
CA ALA A 305 6.23 8.84 -5.71
C ALA A 305 5.39 7.64 -5.34
N VAL A 306 5.22 7.40 -4.03
CA VAL A 306 4.48 6.26 -3.47
C VAL A 306 3.54 6.69 -2.36
N TYR A 307 2.46 5.93 -2.16
CA TYR A 307 1.69 6.00 -0.91
C TYR A 307 2.27 5.01 0.10
N ALA A 308 2.67 5.53 1.26
CA ALA A 308 3.28 4.76 2.33
C ALA A 308 2.88 5.32 3.71
N PRO A 309 3.13 4.57 4.79
CA PRO A 309 2.99 5.06 6.15
C PRO A 309 3.90 6.27 6.48
#